data_AF-A0AAV4LVQ5-F1
#
_entry.id   AF-A0AAV4LVQ5-F1
#
_cell.length_a   1.000
_cell.length_b   1.000
_cell.length_c   1.000
_cell.angle_alpha   90.00
_cell.angle_beta   90.00
_cell.angle_gamma   90.00
#
_symmetry.space_group_name_H-M   'P 1'
#
loop_
_entity.id
_entity.type
_entity.pdbx_description
1 polymer ?
#
loop_
_entity_poly.entity_id
_entity_poly.type
_entity_poly.pdbx_seq_one_letter_code
_entity_poly.pdbx_strand_id
1 'polypeptide(L)'
;MDPLSRRLRQLYPSVQIRTSDSREFGTNHLLYIDDLELLAKDEDVMQKMTKETEEYLTHIGLTINRDKSATNSSRRELDSVDLEESTLWLRKSMLTPQEEAKLINLQERNLQWMSSKKNHKKCGKYLDVEHLASKCDRLLHTDYVRRHNEVARRIHRTLAKELGVKNIKKVERYKIDDRKFTKNGWISYDMRIHTEKKVQFNHPDIIVADKRKNRITIVETGITSQDNWTSASR
;
A
#
# COMPACT_ATOMS: atom_id res chain seq x y z
N MET A 1 -3.63 -5.24 5.88
CA MET A 1 -3.33 -4.31 7.01
C MET A 1 -1.90 -4.49 7.44
N ASP A 2 -1.23 -3.46 7.95
CA ASP A 2 0.19 -3.58 8.38
C ASP A 2 0.37 -4.72 9.41
N PRO A 3 1.46 -5.53 9.32
CA PRO A 3 1.65 -6.68 10.20
C PRO A 3 1.73 -6.33 11.69
N LEU A 4 2.26 -5.16 12.06
CA LEU A 4 2.26 -4.66 13.44
C LEU A 4 0.83 -4.42 13.91
N SER A 5 0.04 -3.71 13.10
CA SER A 5 -1.36 -3.41 13.42
C SER A 5 -2.24 -4.65 13.58
N ARG A 6 -1.95 -5.73 12.85
CA ARG A 6 -2.63 -7.02 13.00
C ARG A 6 -2.22 -7.71 14.30
N ARG A 7 -0.93 -7.72 14.61
CA ARG A 7 -0.37 -8.32 15.82
C ARG A 7 -0.88 -7.63 17.08
N LEU A 8 -0.87 -6.30 17.10
CA LEU A 8 -1.40 -5.51 18.22
C LEU A 8 -2.88 -5.78 18.46
N ARG A 9 -3.71 -5.85 17.40
CA ARG A 9 -5.15 -6.14 17.53
C ARG A 9 -5.47 -7.56 17.99
N GLN A 10 -4.63 -8.53 17.67
CA GLN A 10 -4.84 -9.91 18.06
C GLN A 10 -4.48 -10.14 19.54
N LEU A 11 -3.45 -9.44 20.03
CA LEU A 11 -2.89 -9.68 21.36
C LEU A 11 -3.48 -8.79 22.46
N TYR A 12 -3.95 -7.59 22.11
CA TYR A 12 -4.28 -6.57 23.10
C TYR A 12 -5.71 -6.03 22.94
N PRO A 13 -6.41 -5.73 24.05
CA PRO A 13 -7.78 -5.24 24.02
C PRO A 13 -7.86 -3.83 23.42
N SER A 14 -8.97 -3.52 22.74
CA SER A 14 -9.26 -2.19 22.22
C SER A 14 -9.76 -1.24 23.31
N VAL A 15 -9.32 0.02 23.26
CA VAL A 15 -9.89 1.13 24.01
C VAL A 15 -11.05 1.73 23.22
N GLN A 16 -12.16 2.01 23.91
CA GLN A 16 -13.29 2.72 23.31
C GLN A 16 -13.03 4.22 23.41
N ILE A 17 -12.90 4.89 22.27
CA ILE A 17 -12.72 6.33 22.16
C ILE A 17 -14.06 6.94 21.76
N ARG A 18 -14.54 7.91 22.56
CA ARG A 18 -15.68 8.75 22.18
C ARG A 18 -15.20 9.94 21.36
N THR A 19 -15.73 10.05 20.15
CA THR A 19 -15.55 11.24 19.31
C THR A 19 -16.57 12.32 19.66
N SER A 20 -16.30 13.57 19.27
CA SER A 20 -17.18 14.74 19.46
C SER A 20 -18.62 14.52 18.96
N ASP A 21 -18.78 13.63 17.97
CA ASP A 21 -20.06 13.33 17.33
C ASP A 21 -20.83 12.19 18.05
N SER A 22 -20.46 11.86 19.30
CA SER A 22 -21.07 10.77 20.09
C SER A 22 -20.92 9.36 19.49
N ARG A 23 -20.00 9.18 18.52
CA ARG A 23 -19.65 7.85 17.99
C ARG A 23 -18.55 7.23 18.83
N GLU A 24 -18.73 5.97 19.21
CA GLU A 24 -17.76 5.16 19.94
C GLU A 24 -16.98 4.28 18.96
N PHE A 25 -15.65 4.34 19.01
CA PHE A 25 -14.78 3.52 18.20
C PHE A 25 -13.76 2.77 19.06
N GLY A 26 -13.63 1.47 18.82
CA GLY A 26 -12.72 0.60 19.54
C GLY A 26 -11.40 0.41 18.79
N THR A 27 -10.30 0.95 19.31
CA THR A 27 -8.95 0.65 18.81
C THR A 27 -7.91 0.63 19.93
N ASN A 28 -6.79 -0.04 19.70
CA ASN A 28 -5.65 -0.07 20.61
C ASN A 28 -4.40 0.65 20.04
N HIS A 29 -4.46 1.17 18.81
CA HIS A 29 -3.40 2.01 18.25
C HIS A 29 -3.93 2.88 17.11
N LEU A 30 -3.24 3.99 16.84
CA LEU A 30 -3.35 4.82 15.65
C LEU A 30 -1.99 4.81 14.95
N LEU A 31 -1.97 4.49 13.66
CA LEU A 31 -0.73 4.44 12.88
C LEU A 31 -0.90 5.29 11.61
N TYR A 32 -0.04 6.28 11.44
CA TYR A 32 0.00 7.17 10.29
C TYR A 32 1.45 7.40 9.82
N ILE A 33 1.83 6.75 8.72
CA ILE A 33 3.17 6.85 8.13
C ILE A 33 4.24 6.47 9.16
N ASP A 34 4.94 7.46 9.72
CA ASP A 34 6.01 7.28 10.70
C ASP A 34 5.51 7.45 12.15
N ASP A 35 4.30 7.98 12.33
CA ASP A 35 3.71 8.25 13.65
C ASP A 35 2.86 7.06 14.11
N LEU A 36 3.16 6.56 15.31
CA LEU A 36 2.43 5.47 15.97
C LEU A 36 2.03 5.87 17.38
N GLU A 37 0.74 5.84 17.66
CA GLU A 37 0.16 6.08 18.97
C GLU A 37 -0.45 4.78 19.50
N LEU A 38 -0.07 4.36 20.70
CA LEU A 38 -0.60 3.17 21.36
C LEU A 38 -1.62 3.57 22.41
N LEU A 39 -2.71 2.80 22.51
CA LEU A 39 -3.85 3.07 23.37
C LEU A 39 -4.15 1.83 24.20
N ALA A 40 -4.09 1.96 25.52
CA ALA A 40 -4.45 0.91 26.46
C ALA A 40 -5.16 1.52 27.68
N LYS A 41 -6.05 0.75 28.31
CA LYS A 41 -6.69 1.12 29.57
C LYS A 41 -5.77 0.88 30.77
N ASP A 42 -5.00 -0.21 30.70
CA ASP A 42 -4.14 -0.67 31.77
C ASP A 42 -2.67 -0.40 31.43
N GLU A 43 -1.90 0.05 32.42
CA GLU A 43 -0.48 0.36 32.26
C GLU A 43 0.34 -0.89 31.89
N ASP A 44 0.01 -2.05 32.46
CA ASP A 44 0.63 -3.33 32.13
C ASP A 44 0.44 -3.72 30.65
N VAL A 45 -0.72 -3.39 30.10
CA VAL A 45 -1.03 -3.62 28.68
C VAL A 45 -0.24 -2.64 27.82
N MET A 46 -0.18 -1.36 28.21
CA MET A 46 0.63 -0.36 27.51
C MET A 46 2.10 -0.78 27.41
N GLN A 47 2.71 -1.22 28.52
CA GLN A 47 4.11 -1.66 28.54
C GLN A 47 4.37 -2.87 27.63
N LYS A 48 3.46 -3.85 27.64
CA LYS A 48 3.55 -5.02 26.75
C LYS A 48 3.42 -4.61 25.28
N MET A 49 2.48 -3.72 24.97
CA MET A 49 2.30 -3.18 23.62
C MET A 49 3.52 -2.42 23.12
N THR A 50 4.11 -1.56 23.97
CA THR A 50 5.34 -0.83 23.64
C THR A 50 6.48 -1.80 23.37
N LYS A 51 6.73 -2.77 24.25
CA LYS A 51 7.80 -3.76 24.07
C LYS A 51 7.63 -4.57 22.78
N GLU A 52 6.41 -5.04 22.51
CA GLU A 52 6.09 -5.79 21.28
C GLU A 52 6.38 -4.94 20.02
N THR A 53 6.06 -3.65 20.10
CA THR A 53 6.31 -2.68 19.02
C THR A 53 7.80 -2.43 18.82
N GLU A 54 8.56 -2.21 19.91
CA GLU A 54 10.02 -2.05 19.87
C GLU A 54 10.71 -3.28 19.26
N GLU A 55 10.30 -4.48 19.67
CA GLU A 55 10.83 -5.73 19.13
C GLU A 55 10.50 -5.87 17.64
N TYR A 56 9.24 -5.61 17.24
CA TYR A 56 8.83 -5.67 15.84
C TYR A 56 9.64 -4.70 14.96
N LEU A 57 9.75 -3.43 15.38
CA LEU A 57 10.48 -2.39 14.63
C LEU A 57 11.96 -2.76 14.49
N THR A 58 12.56 -3.30 15.55
CA THR A 58 13.95 -3.79 15.52
C THR A 58 14.14 -4.92 14.50
N HIS A 59 13.21 -5.88 14.45
CA HIS A 59 13.28 -7.00 13.50
C HIS A 59 13.20 -6.57 12.03
N ILE A 60 12.47 -5.48 11.75
CA ILE A 60 12.37 -4.93 10.38
C ILE A 60 13.42 -3.87 10.06
N GLY A 61 14.35 -3.60 10.99
CA GLY A 61 15.45 -2.66 10.81
C GLY A 61 15.07 -1.18 10.98
N LEU A 62 13.97 -0.89 11.68
CA LEU A 62 13.57 0.47 12.02
C LEU A 62 13.98 0.83 13.46
N THR A 63 14.28 2.11 13.70
CA THR A 63 14.64 2.66 15.00
C THR A 63 13.61 3.68 15.46
N ILE A 64 13.30 3.69 16.76
CA ILE A 64 12.37 4.64 17.35
C ILE A 64 13.11 5.94 17.69
N ASN A 65 12.58 7.06 17.23
CA ASN A 65 13.05 8.37 17.64
C ASN A 65 12.53 8.71 19.05
N ARG A 66 13.39 8.49 20.05
CA ARG A 66 13.02 8.71 21.46
C ARG A 66 12.80 10.18 21.80
N ASP A 67 13.49 11.10 21.12
CA ASP A 67 13.33 12.54 21.33
C ASP A 67 11.97 13.05 20.85
N LYS A 68 11.27 12.27 20.00
CA LYS A 68 9.93 12.56 19.49
C LYS A 68 8.84 11.64 20.05
N SER A 69 9.20 10.69 20.91
CA SER A 69 8.24 9.72 21.48
C SER A 69 7.75 10.19 22.84
N ALA A 70 6.44 10.17 23.05
CA ALA A 70 5.82 10.54 24.32
C ALA A 70 4.98 9.38 24.90
N THR A 71 4.83 9.33 26.22
CA THR A 71 3.93 8.38 26.90
C THR A 71 3.23 9.06 28.08
N ASN A 72 1.99 8.67 28.32
CA ASN A 72 1.18 9.10 29.46
C ASN A 72 1.21 8.08 30.64
N SER A 73 1.98 7.00 30.51
CA SER A 73 2.22 6.04 31.59
C SER A 73 3.10 6.67 32.67
N SER A 74 2.78 6.38 33.93
CA SER A 74 3.39 6.98 35.13
C SER A 74 4.87 6.68 35.30
N ARG A 75 5.47 5.90 34.40
CA ARG A 75 6.87 5.49 34.47
C ARG A 75 7.64 5.81 33.19
N ARG A 76 7.86 7.10 32.97
CA ARG A 76 9.16 7.71 32.66
C ARG A 76 9.03 9.22 32.86
N GLU A 77 10.08 9.82 33.42
CA GLU A 77 10.15 11.23 33.80
C GLU A 77 9.62 12.14 32.69
N LEU A 78 8.54 12.84 33.02
CA LEU A 78 7.80 13.76 32.16
C LEU A 78 8.63 15.02 31.96
N ASP A 79 8.99 15.32 30.71
CA ASP A 79 8.88 16.70 30.26
C ASP A 79 7.46 16.89 29.71
N SER A 80 6.84 17.99 30.14
CA SER A 80 5.43 18.32 30.05
C SER A 80 4.79 18.09 28.68
N VAL A 81 3.69 17.34 28.66
CA VAL A 81 2.77 17.21 27.52
C VAL A 81 2.16 18.57 27.19
N ASP A 82 2.43 19.09 26.00
CA ASP A 82 1.70 20.23 25.43
C ASP A 82 0.52 19.72 24.59
N LEU A 83 -0.65 19.69 25.23
CA LEU A 83 -1.93 19.34 24.60
C LEU A 83 -2.31 20.32 23.47
N GLU A 84 -1.81 21.55 23.53
CA GLU A 84 -2.13 22.62 22.59
C GLU A 84 -1.36 22.41 21.27
N GLU A 85 -0.07 22.07 21.35
CA GLU A 85 0.80 21.74 20.20
C GLU A 85 0.37 20.46 19.46
N SER A 86 -0.12 19.45 20.18
CA SER A 86 -0.54 18.17 19.58
C SER A 86 -1.79 18.28 18.69
N THR A 87 -2.66 19.27 18.97
CA THR A 87 -3.86 19.57 18.17
C THR A 87 -3.66 20.76 17.23
N LEU A 88 -2.44 21.28 17.16
CA LEU A 88 -2.14 22.53 16.48
C LEU A 88 -2.25 22.39 14.96
N TRP A 89 -2.09 21.19 14.40
CA TRP A 89 -2.36 20.92 12.99
C TRP A 89 -3.88 20.95 12.66
N LEU A 90 -4.76 20.66 13.61
CA LEU A 90 -6.22 20.81 13.47
C LEU A 90 -6.63 22.28 13.54
N ARG A 91 -5.98 23.08 14.41
CA ARG A 91 -6.33 24.49 14.65
C ARG A 91 -5.62 25.52 13.74
N LYS A 92 -4.39 25.24 13.33
CA LYS A 92 -3.51 26.17 12.59
C LYS A 92 -3.39 25.83 11.10
N SER A 93 -3.90 24.68 10.66
CA SER A 93 -3.99 24.42 9.22
C SER A 93 -5.06 25.32 8.62
N MET A 94 -4.83 25.84 7.42
CA MET A 94 -5.83 26.61 6.66
C MET A 94 -6.94 25.69 6.09
N LEU A 95 -7.33 24.66 6.84
CA LEU A 95 -8.36 23.71 6.46
C LEU A 95 -9.66 24.11 7.12
N THR A 96 -10.72 24.09 6.35
CA THR A 96 -12.06 24.23 6.90
C THR A 96 -12.41 23.01 7.75
N PRO A 97 -13.29 23.14 8.77
CA PRO A 97 -13.76 21.98 9.55
C PRO A 97 -14.31 20.83 8.68
N GLN A 98 -14.85 21.15 7.50
CA GLN A 98 -15.32 20.16 6.52
C GLN A 98 -14.17 19.42 5.83
N GLU A 99 -13.02 20.06 5.60
CA GLU A 99 -11.84 19.42 5.02
C GLU A 99 -11.13 18.54 6.05
N GLU A 100 -11.02 19.00 7.29
CA GLU A 100 -10.53 18.22 8.43
C GLU A 100 -11.37 16.95 8.63
N ALA A 101 -12.70 17.08 8.66
CA ALA A 101 -13.62 15.95 8.75
C ALA A 101 -13.46 14.95 7.59
N LYS A 102 -13.14 15.40 6.38
CA LYS A 102 -12.88 14.52 5.23
C LYS A 102 -11.56 13.75 5.39
N LEU A 103 -10.52 14.40 5.90
CA LEU A 103 -9.23 13.77 6.16
C LEU A 103 -9.34 12.72 7.26
N ILE A 104 -10.04 13.03 8.35
CA ILE A 104 -10.34 12.08 9.43
C ILE A 104 -11.15 10.90 8.88
N ASN A 105 -12.19 11.15 8.09
CA ASN A 105 -12.96 10.06 7.50
C ASN A 105 -12.14 9.21 6.50
N LEU A 106 -11.16 9.80 5.80
CA LEU A 106 -10.24 9.05 4.93
C LEU A 106 -9.28 8.17 5.75
N GLN A 107 -8.75 8.69 6.86
CA GLN A 107 -7.91 7.99 7.85
C GLN A 107 -8.65 6.78 8.44
N GLU A 108 -9.91 6.99 8.82
CA GLU A 108 -10.81 5.96 9.38
C GLU A 108 -11.37 4.99 8.34
N ARG A 109 -10.93 5.10 7.06
CA ARG A 109 -11.44 4.31 5.94
C ARG A 109 -12.96 4.44 5.74
N ASN A 110 -13.55 5.49 6.29
CA ASN A 110 -14.96 5.79 6.20
C ASN A 110 -15.24 6.61 4.94
N LEU A 111 -15.41 5.94 3.81
CA LEU A 111 -15.64 6.60 2.52
C LEU A 111 -17.10 7.05 2.29
N GLN A 112 -17.97 6.98 3.30
CA GLN A 112 -19.38 7.32 3.14
C GLN A 112 -19.61 8.78 2.72
N TRP A 113 -18.68 9.69 3.04
CA TRP A 113 -18.73 11.08 2.57
C TRP A 113 -18.34 11.24 1.09
N MET A 114 -17.59 10.31 0.51
CA MET A 114 -17.18 10.37 -0.90
C MET A 114 -18.27 9.90 -1.87
N SER A 115 -19.32 9.27 -1.36
CA SER A 115 -20.45 8.86 -2.19
C SER A 115 -21.77 8.92 -1.43
N SER A 116 -22.74 9.64 -1.98
CA SER A 116 -24.13 9.64 -1.48
C SER A 116 -24.78 8.24 -1.52
N LYS A 117 -24.13 7.25 -2.15
CA LYS A 117 -24.61 5.88 -2.29
C LYS A 117 -23.74 4.94 -1.46
N LYS A 118 -24.40 4.10 -0.65
CA LYS A 118 -23.76 3.04 0.14
C LYS A 118 -23.15 1.91 -0.71
N ASN A 119 -23.45 1.88 -2.01
CA ASN A 119 -23.04 0.82 -2.92
C ASN A 119 -22.17 1.38 -4.04
N HIS A 120 -21.12 0.65 -4.39
CA HIS A 120 -20.22 1.00 -5.48
C HIS A 120 -20.94 0.96 -6.83
N LYS A 121 -20.94 2.10 -7.54
CA LYS A 121 -21.67 2.31 -8.80
C LYS A 121 -21.43 1.24 -9.86
N LYS A 122 -20.20 0.73 -10.00
CA LYS A 122 -19.91 -0.25 -11.06
C LYS A 122 -20.35 -1.67 -10.68
N CYS A 123 -20.20 -2.11 -9.43
CA CYS A 123 -20.39 -3.53 -9.08
C CYS A 123 -21.53 -3.80 -8.07
N GLY A 124 -22.20 -2.77 -7.54
CA GLY A 124 -23.36 -2.91 -6.65
C GLY A 124 -23.08 -3.37 -5.21
N LYS A 125 -21.88 -3.90 -4.92
CA LYS A 125 -21.43 -4.24 -3.54
C LYS A 125 -21.27 -3.00 -2.66
N TYR A 126 -21.25 -3.21 -1.34
CA TYR A 126 -21.04 -2.16 -0.34
C TYR A 126 -19.77 -1.36 -0.62
N LEU A 127 -19.84 -0.04 -0.46
CA LEU A 127 -18.77 0.88 -0.76
C LEU A 127 -17.92 1.11 0.50
N ASP A 128 -16.76 0.46 0.56
CA ASP A 128 -15.72 0.70 1.56
C ASP A 128 -14.33 0.73 0.90
N VAL A 129 -13.31 1.17 1.65
CA VAL A 129 -11.92 1.24 1.16
C VAL A 129 -11.43 -0.13 0.69
N GLU A 130 -11.76 -1.19 1.43
CA GLU A 130 -11.24 -2.52 1.17
C GLU A 130 -11.77 -3.07 -0.15
N HIS A 131 -13.06 -2.84 -0.41
CA HIS A 131 -13.73 -3.12 -1.65
C HIS A 131 -13.13 -2.35 -2.82
N LEU A 132 -12.98 -1.03 -2.72
CA LEU A 132 -12.40 -0.22 -3.80
C LEU A 132 -10.93 -0.56 -4.08
N ALA A 133 -10.15 -0.82 -3.03
CA ALA A 133 -8.72 -1.07 -3.14
C ALA A 133 -8.38 -2.49 -3.59
N SER A 134 -9.16 -3.49 -3.17
CA SER A 134 -8.75 -4.91 -3.27
C SER A 134 -9.83 -5.93 -3.62
N LYS A 135 -11.14 -5.66 -3.39
CA LYS A 135 -12.21 -6.68 -3.55
C LYS A 135 -13.22 -6.40 -4.67
N CYS A 136 -13.11 -5.27 -5.35
CA CYS A 136 -14.04 -4.90 -6.39
C CYS A 136 -13.67 -5.56 -7.72
N ASP A 137 -14.33 -6.65 -8.07
CA ASP A 137 -14.09 -7.43 -9.30
C ASP A 137 -14.10 -6.56 -10.57
N ARG A 138 -14.99 -5.56 -10.62
CA ARG A 138 -15.06 -4.64 -11.77
C ARG A 138 -13.91 -3.63 -11.82
N LEU A 139 -13.40 -3.15 -10.69
CA LEU A 139 -12.21 -2.28 -10.64
C LEU A 139 -10.92 -3.08 -10.75
N LEU A 140 -10.88 -4.30 -10.23
CA LEU A 140 -9.78 -5.23 -10.44
C LEU A 140 -9.63 -5.42 -11.95
N HIS A 141 -10.66 -5.88 -12.66
CA HIS A 141 -10.51 -6.10 -14.08
C HIS A 141 -10.15 -4.83 -14.89
N THR A 142 -10.64 -3.63 -14.53
CA THR A 142 -10.33 -2.41 -15.30
C THR A 142 -9.09 -1.67 -14.82
N ASP A 143 -9.04 -1.32 -13.55
CA ASP A 143 -8.00 -0.46 -12.97
C ASP A 143 -6.74 -1.24 -12.59
N TYR A 144 -6.84 -2.53 -12.28
CA TYR A 144 -5.66 -3.38 -12.10
C TYR A 144 -4.96 -3.61 -13.44
N VAL A 145 -5.70 -4.09 -14.44
CA VAL A 145 -5.16 -4.32 -15.80
C VAL A 145 -4.60 -3.03 -16.38
N ARG A 146 -5.28 -1.89 -16.18
CA ARG A 146 -4.74 -0.59 -16.61
C ARG A 146 -3.42 -0.26 -15.92
N ARG A 147 -3.34 -0.42 -14.59
CA ARG A 147 -2.11 -0.13 -13.83
C ARG A 147 -0.98 -1.10 -14.21
N HIS A 148 -1.29 -2.39 -14.36
CA HIS A 148 -0.34 -3.45 -14.75
C HIS A 148 0.27 -3.11 -16.10
N ASN A 149 -0.57 -2.86 -17.10
CA ASN A 149 -0.14 -2.41 -18.42
C ASN A 149 0.65 -1.10 -18.37
N GLU A 150 0.35 -0.17 -17.46
CA GLU A 150 1.11 1.08 -17.32
C GLU A 150 2.51 0.86 -16.73
N VAL A 151 2.63 0.02 -15.70
CA VAL A 151 3.90 -0.39 -15.11
C VAL A 151 4.74 -1.14 -16.15
N ALA A 152 4.15 -2.16 -16.79
CA ALA A 152 4.78 -2.91 -17.87
C ALA A 152 5.24 -1.99 -19.01
N ARG A 153 4.43 -1.01 -19.41
CA ARG A 153 4.80 -0.01 -20.44
C ARG A 153 6.04 0.80 -20.05
N ARG A 154 6.14 1.23 -18.79
CA ARG A 154 7.30 1.99 -18.30
C ARG A 154 8.55 1.13 -18.28
N ILE A 155 8.45 -0.10 -17.78
CA ILE A 155 9.57 -1.06 -17.71
C ILE A 155 10.03 -1.42 -19.13
N HIS A 156 9.11 -1.84 -19.98
CA HIS A 156 9.38 -2.20 -21.38
C HIS A 156 10.07 -1.04 -22.12
N ARG A 157 9.60 0.20 -21.92
CA ARG A 157 10.23 1.39 -22.51
C ARG A 157 11.69 1.55 -22.08
N THR A 158 11.98 1.38 -20.79
CA THR A 158 13.34 1.50 -20.25
C THR A 158 14.23 0.40 -20.83
N LEU A 159 13.78 -0.85 -20.82
CA LEU A 159 14.51 -2.00 -21.36
C LEU A 159 14.75 -1.89 -22.87
N ALA A 160 13.75 -1.42 -23.63
CA ALA A 160 13.90 -1.14 -25.06
C ALA A 160 14.97 -0.07 -25.34
N LYS A 161 15.10 0.92 -24.46
CA LYS A 161 16.15 1.96 -24.55
C LYS A 161 17.53 1.35 -24.35
N GLU A 162 17.68 0.50 -23.35
CA GLU A 162 18.95 -0.21 -23.06
C GLU A 162 19.35 -1.19 -24.16
N LEU A 163 18.38 -1.80 -24.83
CA LEU A 163 18.58 -2.62 -26.03
C LEU A 163 18.93 -1.79 -27.28
N GLY A 164 18.94 -0.47 -27.20
CA GLY A 164 19.41 0.41 -28.28
C GLY A 164 18.34 0.80 -29.30
N VAL A 165 17.06 0.80 -28.94
CA VAL A 165 16.00 1.42 -29.77
C VAL A 165 16.22 2.94 -29.80
N LYS A 166 16.43 3.48 -31.00
CA LYS A 166 16.54 4.93 -31.23
C LYS A 166 15.16 5.60 -31.20
N ASN A 167 15.11 6.88 -30.81
CA ASN A 167 13.89 7.71 -30.83
C ASN A 167 12.70 7.14 -30.02
N ILE A 168 12.96 6.64 -28.81
CA ILE A 168 11.90 6.21 -27.91
C ILE A 168 11.02 7.39 -27.51
N LYS A 169 9.71 7.26 -27.82
CA LYS A 169 8.67 8.23 -27.44
C LYS A 169 8.59 8.41 -25.92
N LYS A 170 8.02 9.54 -25.46
CA LYS A 170 7.64 9.72 -24.05
C LYS A 170 6.66 8.62 -23.62
N VAL A 171 6.63 8.31 -22.32
CA VAL A 171 5.81 7.20 -21.75
C VAL A 171 4.36 7.26 -22.21
N GLU A 172 3.75 8.44 -22.20
CA GLU A 172 2.35 8.68 -22.62
C GLU A 172 2.05 8.23 -24.05
N ARG A 173 3.03 8.34 -24.96
CA ARG A 173 2.90 8.02 -26.39
C ARG A 173 3.58 6.72 -26.77
N TYR A 174 4.15 6.01 -25.79
CA TYR A 174 4.87 4.77 -26.01
C TYR A 174 3.88 3.61 -26.12
N LYS A 175 3.81 2.99 -27.29
CA LYS A 175 3.06 1.74 -27.49
C LYS A 175 4.02 0.57 -27.32
N ILE A 176 3.55 -0.45 -26.62
CA ILE A 176 4.24 -1.72 -26.52
C ILE A 176 3.95 -2.49 -27.81
N ASP A 177 5.01 -3.07 -28.40
CA ASP A 177 4.91 -3.96 -29.56
C ASP A 177 5.04 -5.40 -29.05
N ASP A 178 4.32 -6.36 -29.64
CA ASP A 178 4.35 -7.78 -29.21
C ASP A 178 5.78 -8.33 -29.18
N ARG A 179 6.57 -8.04 -30.22
CA ARG A 179 8.01 -8.32 -30.28
C ARG A 179 8.74 -7.27 -31.08
N LYS A 180 9.81 -6.74 -30.52
CA LYS A 180 10.67 -5.73 -31.13
C LYS A 180 12.10 -6.20 -31.21
N PHE A 181 12.63 -6.23 -32.43
CA PHE A 181 14.03 -6.54 -32.70
C PHE A 181 14.89 -5.28 -32.72
N THR A 182 16.09 -5.39 -32.17
CA THR A 182 17.11 -4.35 -32.20
C THR A 182 18.44 -4.94 -32.65
N LYS A 183 19.42 -4.07 -32.92
CA LYS A 183 20.80 -4.50 -33.20
C LYS A 183 21.43 -5.31 -32.06
N ASN A 184 21.01 -5.06 -30.82
CA ASN A 184 21.61 -5.66 -29.62
C ASN A 184 20.79 -6.83 -29.07
N GLY A 185 19.64 -7.17 -29.65
CA GLY A 185 18.72 -8.09 -29.00
C GLY A 185 17.28 -8.01 -29.47
N TRP A 186 16.38 -8.53 -28.66
CA TRP A 186 14.95 -8.38 -28.84
C TRP A 186 14.23 -8.28 -27.50
N ILE A 187 13.09 -7.62 -27.51
CA ILE A 187 12.17 -7.52 -26.37
C ILE A 187 10.78 -7.92 -26.83
N SER A 188 10.05 -8.66 -26.01
CA SER A 188 8.64 -9.01 -26.25
C SER A 188 7.79 -8.74 -25.02
N TYR A 189 6.50 -8.54 -25.25
CA TYR A 189 5.49 -8.37 -24.22
C TYR A 189 4.36 -9.36 -24.41
N ASP A 190 3.89 -9.98 -23.32
CA ASP A 190 2.72 -10.87 -23.30
C ASP A 190 2.80 -11.98 -24.37
N MET A 191 3.98 -12.61 -24.49
CA MET A 191 4.25 -13.62 -25.51
C MET A 191 4.63 -14.98 -24.91
N ARG A 192 4.05 -16.05 -25.44
CA ARG A 192 4.43 -17.43 -25.09
C ARG A 192 5.85 -17.78 -25.50
N ILE A 193 6.60 -18.35 -24.55
CA ILE A 193 7.88 -19.00 -24.81
C ILE A 193 7.60 -20.42 -25.32
N HIS A 194 8.05 -20.68 -26.54
CA HIS A 194 8.04 -22.01 -27.12
C HIS A 194 9.28 -22.75 -26.65
N THR A 195 9.06 -23.90 -26.00
CA THR A 195 10.11 -24.79 -25.50
C THR A 195 9.78 -26.21 -25.94
N GLU A 196 10.79 -27.05 -26.14
CA GLU A 196 10.62 -28.44 -26.58
C GLU A 196 9.84 -29.28 -25.55
N LYS A 197 10.02 -28.97 -24.26
CA LYS A 197 9.28 -29.58 -23.15
C LYS A 197 8.11 -28.67 -22.76
N LYS A 198 6.94 -29.24 -22.46
CA LYS A 198 5.82 -28.46 -21.92
C LYS A 198 6.18 -27.90 -20.55
N VAL A 199 6.30 -26.57 -20.46
CA VAL A 199 6.43 -25.83 -19.20
C VAL A 199 5.05 -25.30 -18.82
N GLN A 200 4.65 -25.47 -17.55
CA GLN A 200 3.32 -25.06 -17.06
C GLN A 200 3.11 -23.53 -17.14
N PHE A 201 4.16 -22.75 -16.86
CA PHE A 201 4.13 -21.29 -16.85
C PHE A 201 5.05 -20.73 -17.93
N ASN A 202 4.54 -20.62 -19.16
CA ASN A 202 5.33 -20.21 -20.33
C ASN A 202 4.91 -18.86 -20.93
N HIS A 203 4.17 -18.04 -20.18
CA HIS A 203 3.60 -16.78 -20.64
C HIS A 203 4.03 -15.58 -19.78
N PRO A 204 5.31 -15.20 -19.83
CA PRO A 204 5.78 -14.08 -19.02
C PRO A 204 5.33 -12.73 -19.54
N ASP A 205 5.23 -11.74 -18.64
CA ASP A 205 4.86 -10.37 -19.00
C ASP A 205 5.85 -9.73 -19.99
N ILE A 206 7.16 -9.71 -19.67
CA ILE A 206 8.19 -9.17 -20.57
C ILE A 206 9.38 -10.12 -20.68
N ILE A 207 9.90 -10.29 -21.90
CA ILE A 207 11.13 -11.02 -22.16
C ILE A 207 12.11 -10.10 -22.85
N VAL A 208 13.35 -10.06 -22.38
CA VAL A 208 14.45 -9.31 -22.99
C VAL A 208 15.61 -10.25 -23.28
N ALA A 209 15.94 -10.42 -24.55
CA ALA A 209 17.17 -11.11 -24.96
C ALA A 209 18.23 -10.07 -25.35
N ASP A 210 19.29 -9.93 -24.57
CA ASP A 210 20.44 -9.08 -24.88
C ASP A 210 21.57 -9.93 -25.46
N LYS A 211 21.83 -9.79 -26.76
CA LYS A 211 22.88 -10.51 -27.49
C LYS A 211 24.28 -10.13 -27.03
N ARG A 212 24.49 -8.89 -26.56
CA ARG A 212 25.81 -8.41 -26.12
C ARG A 212 26.25 -9.11 -24.83
N LYS A 213 25.28 -9.41 -23.96
CA LYS A 213 25.48 -10.07 -22.67
C LYS A 213 25.24 -11.58 -22.72
N ASN A 214 24.81 -12.10 -23.88
CA ASN A 214 24.33 -13.46 -24.06
C ASN A 214 23.33 -13.88 -22.96
N ARG A 215 22.35 -13.00 -22.65
CA ARG A 215 21.44 -13.19 -21.52
C ARG A 215 19.99 -12.95 -21.91
N ILE A 216 19.10 -13.83 -21.43
CA ILE A 216 17.65 -13.63 -21.47
C ILE A 216 17.19 -13.24 -20.06
N THR A 217 16.46 -12.12 -19.96
CA THR A 217 15.81 -11.67 -18.73
C THR A 217 14.30 -11.84 -18.90
N ILE A 218 13.68 -12.50 -17.93
CA ILE A 218 12.23 -12.61 -17.81
C ILE A 218 11.80 -11.65 -16.71
N VAL A 219 10.79 -10.83 -16.97
CA VAL A 219 10.25 -9.86 -16.00
C VAL A 219 8.77 -10.13 -15.84
N GLU A 220 8.35 -10.36 -14.60
CA GLU A 220 6.96 -10.46 -14.18
C GLU A 220 6.59 -9.22 -13.39
N THR A 221 5.41 -8.67 -13.66
CA THR A 221 4.91 -7.46 -13.00
C THR A 221 3.70 -7.79 -12.15
N GLY A 222 3.90 -7.87 -10.83
CA GLY A 222 2.81 -7.96 -9.87
C GLY A 222 2.39 -6.59 -9.39
N ILE A 223 1.12 -6.22 -9.53
CA ILE A 223 0.55 -5.07 -8.81
C ILE A 223 -0.12 -5.63 -7.56
N THR A 224 0.63 -5.84 -6.50
CA THR A 224 0.03 -6.39 -5.28
C THR A 224 -0.78 -5.32 -4.55
N SER A 225 -2.05 -5.63 -4.26
CA SER A 225 -2.54 -5.42 -2.91
C SER A 225 -2.17 -6.71 -2.19
N GLN A 226 -1.21 -6.65 -1.24
CA GLN A 226 -0.56 -7.81 -0.63
C GLN A 226 -1.51 -8.84 0.02
N ASP A 227 -2.80 -8.55 0.12
CA ASP A 227 -3.78 -9.33 0.90
C ASP A 227 -4.56 -10.39 0.08
N ASN A 228 -4.46 -10.45 -1.27
CA ASN A 228 -5.18 -11.47 -2.09
C ASN A 228 -4.39 -12.77 -2.37
N TRP A 229 -3.30 -13.05 -1.64
CA TRP A 229 -2.55 -14.31 -1.74
C TRP A 229 -3.19 -15.45 -0.95
N THR A 230 -4.49 -15.68 -1.14
CA THR A 230 -5.09 -16.96 -0.77
C THR A 230 -5.87 -17.52 -1.97
N SER A 231 -5.34 -18.62 -2.50
CA SER A 231 -5.95 -19.56 -3.45
C SER A 231 -6.35 -19.01 -4.83
N ALA A 232 -5.41 -19.10 -5.77
CA ALA A 232 -5.72 -19.55 -7.12
C ALA A 232 -4.68 -20.58 -7.57
N SER A 233 -4.58 -21.67 -6.79
CA SER A 233 -4.21 -22.96 -7.34
C SER A 233 -5.43 -23.51 -8.06
N ARG A 234 -5.37 -23.58 -9.38
CA ARG A 234 -5.94 -24.62 -10.24
C ARG A 234 -5.52 -24.38 -11.68
#